data_AF-A0A3A5VCH5-F1
#
_entry.id   AF-A0A3A5VCH5-F1
#
_cell.length_a   1.000
_cell.length_b   1.000
_cell.length_c   1.000
_cell.angle_alpha   90.00
_cell.angle_beta   90.00
_cell.angle_gamma   90.00
#
_symmetry.space_group_name_H-M   'P 1'
#
loop_
_entity.id
_entity.type
_entity.pdbx_description
1 polymer ?
#
loop_
_entity_poly.entity_id
_entity_poly.type
_entity_poly.pdbx_seq_one_letter_code
_entity_poly.pdbx_strand_id
1 'polypeptide(L)' 'MLAPMEIEIPSCDSCDKPALLEQAYSGRVLCGQHLVKSIRKKIARELRKQLKLVKGEHTTIFV' A
#
# COMPACT_ATOMS: atom_id res chain seq x y z
N MET A 1 -11.29 -3.55 -38.93
CA MET A 1 -10.46 -2.56 -38.20
C MET A 1 -10.60 -2.90 -36.71
N LEU A 2 -9.60 -3.52 -36.12
CA LEU A 2 -9.61 -3.82 -34.67
C LEU A 2 -9.18 -2.53 -33.96
N ALA A 3 -10.06 -1.96 -33.14
CA ALA A 3 -9.69 -0.84 -32.29
C ALA A 3 -8.54 -1.27 -31.38
N PRO A 4 -7.51 -0.43 -31.15
CA PRO A 4 -6.47 -0.76 -30.20
C PRO A 4 -7.12 -1.01 -28.84
N MET A 5 -6.80 -2.15 -28.23
CA MET A 5 -7.15 -2.43 -26.84
C MET A 5 -6.27 -1.54 -25.97
N GLU A 6 -6.69 -0.29 -25.79
CA GLU A 6 -6.06 0.62 -24.85
C GLU A 6 -6.36 0.12 -23.43
N ILE A 7 -5.31 -0.33 -22.74
CA ILE A 7 -5.41 -0.68 -21.32
C ILE A 7 -5.52 0.64 -20.56
N GLU A 8 -6.70 0.92 -20.03
CA GLU A 8 -6.92 2.07 -19.17
C GLU A 8 -6.23 1.83 -17.82
N ILE A 9 -5.23 2.65 -17.49
CA ILE A 9 -4.55 2.61 -16.21
C ILE A 9 -5.26 3.58 -15.27
N PRO A 10 -5.89 3.11 -14.17
CA PRO A 10 -6.62 3.98 -13.28
C PRO A 10 -5.67 4.91 -12.50
N SER A 11 -6.20 6.06 -12.09
CA SER A 11 -5.50 7.00 -11.21
C SER A 11 -5.51 6.52 -9.76
N CYS A 12 -4.50 6.93 -8.98
CA CYS A 12 -4.46 6.65 -7.55
C CYS A 12 -5.54 7.43 -6.78
N ASP A 13 -6.19 6.78 -5.80
CA ASP A 13 -7.18 7.41 -4.90
C ASP A 13 -6.62 8.55 -4.02
N SER A 14 -5.32 8.83 -4.08
CA SER A 14 -4.65 9.79 -3.19
C SER A 14 -3.78 10.79 -3.94
N CYS A 15 -3.62 10.65 -5.26
CA CYS A 15 -2.96 11.61 -6.13
C CYS A 15 -3.21 11.23 -7.60
N ASP A 16 -2.81 12.10 -8.53
CA ASP A 16 -3.06 11.90 -9.96
C ASP A 16 -2.04 10.96 -10.65
N LYS A 17 -1.23 10.22 -9.88
CA LYS A 17 -0.26 9.26 -10.45
C LYS A 17 -0.98 7.97 -10.88
N PRO A 18 -0.50 7.29 -11.94
CA PRO A 18 -1.04 5.99 -12.33
C PRO A 18 -0.93 5.00 -11.17
N ALA A 19 -2.01 4.25 -10.95
CA ALA A 19 -2.04 3.21 -9.95
C ALA A 19 -1.29 1.97 -10.42
N LEU A 20 -0.72 1.24 -9.46
CA LEU A 20 -0.06 -0.03 -9.73
C LEU A 20 -0.97 -1.22 -9.48
N LEU A 21 -1.91 -1.09 -8.53
CA LEU A 21 -2.85 -2.15 -8.18
C LEU A 21 -4.10 -1.60 -7.51
N GLU A 22 -5.15 -2.42 -7.56
CA GLU A 22 -6.31 -2.35 -6.70
C GLU A 22 -6.14 -3.30 -5.51
N GLN A 23 -6.35 -2.80 -4.29
CA GLN A 23 -6.23 -3.58 -3.07
C GLN A 23 -7.53 -4.37 -2.82
N ALA A 24 -7.49 -5.69 -2.93
CA ALA A 24 -8.67 -6.57 -2.74
C ALA A 24 -9.42 -6.37 -1.40
N TYR A 25 -8.69 -6.05 -0.31
CA TYR A 25 -9.30 -5.92 1.02
C TYR A 25 -10.00 -4.58 1.26
N SER A 26 -9.65 -3.53 0.52
CA SER A 26 -10.17 -2.18 0.75
C SER A 26 -10.78 -1.54 -0.48
N GLY A 27 -10.71 -2.18 -1.65
CA GLY A 27 -11.12 -1.62 -2.94
C GLY A 27 -10.31 -0.40 -3.36
N ARG A 28 -9.16 -0.15 -2.74
CA ARG A 28 -8.38 1.08 -2.97
C ARG A 28 -7.43 0.91 -4.13
N VAL A 29 -7.36 1.90 -5.01
CA VAL A 29 -6.50 1.91 -6.19
C VAL A 29 -5.33 2.84 -5.91
N LEU A 30 -4.11 2.28 -5.79
CA LEU A 30 -2.96 3.03 -5.27
C LEU A 30 -1.74 3.00 -6.19
N CYS A 31 -1.08 4.15 -6.31
CA CYS A 31 0.27 4.23 -6.84
C CYS A 31 1.30 3.70 -5.83
N GLY A 32 2.52 3.39 -6.29
CA GLY A 32 3.57 2.79 -5.45
C GLY A 32 3.87 3.57 -4.17
N GLN A 33 3.93 4.89 -4.25
CA GLN A 33 4.20 5.75 -3.08
C GLN A 33 3.11 5.63 -2.00
N HIS A 34 1.84 5.62 -2.40
CA HIS A 34 0.72 5.51 -1.46
C HIS A 34 0.50 4.07 -0.99
N LEU A 35 0.82 3.07 -1.81
CA LEU A 35 0.84 1.67 -1.42
C LEU A 35 1.85 1.42 -0.29
N VAL A 36 3.09 1.89 -0.42
CA VAL A 36 4.12 1.77 0.63
C VAL A 36 3.65 2.43 1.94
N LYS A 37 3.05 3.62 1.86
CA LYS A 37 2.49 4.32 3.03
C LYS A 37 1.35 3.52 3.68
N SER A 38 0.48 2.91 2.87
CA SER A 38 -0.63 2.07 3.33
C SER A 38 -0.12 0.83 4.07
N ILE A 39 0.80 0.08 3.45
CA ILE A 39 1.42 -1.13 4.03
C ILE A 39 2.15 -0.79 5.33
N ARG A 40 2.99 0.25 5.34
CA ARG A 40 3.72 0.68 6.54
C ARG A 40 2.79 0.98 7.71
N LYS A 41 1.67 1.68 7.46
CA LYS A 41 0.67 1.97 8.50
C LYS A 41 0.01 0.69 9.02
N LYS A 42 -0.37 -0.23 8.12
CA LYS A 42 -1.03 -1.49 8.49
C LYS A 42 -0.11 -2.37 9.34
N ILE A 43 1.14 -2.57 8.91
CA ILE A 43 2.15 -3.34 9.65
C ILE A 43 2.41 -2.68 11.00
N ALA A 44 2.67 -1.37 11.05
CA ALA A 44 2.94 -0.69 12.30
C ALA A 44 1.76 -0.75 13.29
N ARG A 45 0.52 -0.71 12.79
CA ARG A 45 -0.68 -0.89 13.63
C ARG A 45 -0.72 -2.29 14.23
N GLU A 46 -0.45 -3.30 13.41
CA GLU A 46 -0.55 -4.68 13.83
C GLU A 46 0.59 -5.08 14.79
N LEU A 47 1.83 -4.65 14.53
CA LEU A 47 2.95 -4.84 15.44
C LEU A 47 2.69 -4.26 16.84
N ARG A 48 2.08 -3.06 16.94
CA ARG A 48 1.76 -2.46 18.25
C ARG A 48 0.71 -3.23 19.06
N LYS A 49 -0.14 -4.03 18.40
CA LYS A 49 -1.13 -4.86 19.10
C LYS A 49 -0.50 -6.14 19.66
N GLN A 50 0.47 -6.70 18.92
CA GLN A 50 1.08 -7.98 19.25
C GLN A 50 2.32 -7.83 20.12
N LEU A 51 3.04 -6.71 20.00
CA LEU A 51 4.34 -6.48 20.63
C LEU A 51 4.32 -5.21 21.47
N LYS A 52 4.98 -5.27 22.63
CA LYS A 52 5.32 -4.09 23.43
C LYS A 52 6.63 -3.50 22.91
N LEU A 53 6.54 -2.64 21.91
CA LEU A 53 7.71 -1.97 21.32
C LEU A 53 8.01 -0.67 22.08
N VAL A 54 9.22 -0.57 22.63
CA VAL A 54 9.69 0.64 23.31
C VAL A 54 10.28 1.59 22.26
N LYS A 55 9.87 2.87 22.31
CA LYS A 55 10.33 3.88 21.35
C LYS A 55 11.83 4.13 21.54
N GLY A 56 12.60 3.98 20.46
CA GLY A 56 14.04 4.26 20.45
C GLY A 56 14.92 3.05 20.80
N GLU A 57 14.32 1.92 21.17
CA GLU A 57 15.06 0.68 21.41
C GLU A 57 15.24 -0.13 20.13
N HIS A 58 16.36 -0.85 20.04
CA HIS A 58 16.59 -1.81 18.98
C HIS A 58 15.70 -3.02 19.20
N THR A 59 14.98 -3.44 18.17
CA THR A 59 14.16 -4.66 18.20
C THR A 59 14.45 -5.48 16.96
N THR A 60 14.87 -6.72 17.16
CA THR A 60 15.04 -7.69 16.07
C THR A 60 13.69 -8.32 15.76
N ILE A 61 13.24 -8.17 14.51
CA ILE A 61 12.07 -8.87 14.00
C ILE A 61 12.58 -9.98 13.09
N PHE A 62 12.34 -11.24 13.48
CA PHE A 62 12.58 -12.37 12.60
C PHE A 62 11.44 -12.47 11.60
N VAL A 63 11.77 -12.49 10.31
CA VAL A 63 10.84 -12.53 9.18
C VAL A 63 11.03 -13.84 8.42
#